data_AF-A0A1F4V9G6-F1
#
_entry.id   AF-A0A1F4V9G6-F1
#
_cell.length_a   1.000
_cell.length_b   1.000
_cell.length_c   1.000
_cell.angle_alpha   90.00
_cell.angle_beta   90.00
_cell.angle_gamma   90.00
#
_symmetry.space_group_name_H-M   'P 1'
#
loop_
_entity.id
_entity.type
_entity.pdbx_description
1 polymer ?
#
loop_
_entity_poly.entity_id
_entity_poly.type
_entity_poly.pdbx_seq_one_letter_code
_entity_poly.pdbx_strand_id
1 'polypeptide(L)'
;MKKPVLLLIALLVLGTVAAFLYTQLNPQVSLNQVGNQLYVYDENTNTGDSAFSNKITSPTPSVTVNEEKVVDPANLDPALFVMDITNKYLKLPVGRKLIYEGQTEDGLEKVEITIPGDRKLIIGVNTLVYVDKVWVDAELVESTKDYLAQDINGNVWYFGEDVDNYEDGVLKDHEGAWLAGVNGAQPGIWIKAEEKVGDKYRQEYAKDVAEDSREILAVNQKVTIGLGTYNDCVKTYDWTPLDPEANEHKFYCSEVGALVKEIDLTNNDNIELKSAN
;
A
#
# COMPACT_ATOMS: atom_id res chain seq x y z
N MET A 1 23.12 8.89 -26.67
CA MET A 1 23.00 8.33 -25.31
C MET A 1 21.53 8.15 -25.06
N LYS A 2 21.06 6.90 -25.06
CA LYS A 2 19.66 6.55 -24.78
C LYS A 2 19.45 6.76 -23.28
N LYS A 3 18.44 7.53 -22.90
CA LYS A 3 17.98 7.63 -21.51
C LYS A 3 17.14 6.37 -21.22
N PRO A 4 17.25 5.73 -20.04
CA PRO A 4 16.30 4.69 -19.65
C PRO A 4 14.94 5.35 -19.41
N VAL A 5 13.88 4.76 -19.96
CA VAL A 5 12.49 5.18 -19.81
C VAL A 5 11.88 4.37 -18.65
N LEU A 6 10.98 5.02 -17.92
CA LEU A 6 10.29 4.51 -16.72
C LEU A 6 9.41 3.31 -17.03
N LEU A 7 9.49 2.30 -16.17
CA LEU A 7 8.70 1.08 -16.20
C LEU A 7 7.45 1.28 -15.35
N LEU A 8 6.27 0.95 -15.88
CA LEU A 8 5.03 1.66 -15.52
C LEU A 8 3.92 0.80 -14.91
N ILE A 9 4.21 -0.29 -14.20
CA ILE A 9 3.15 -0.99 -13.41
C ILE A 9 3.62 -1.47 -12.04
N ALA A 10 4.91 -1.73 -11.86
CA ALA A 10 5.47 -1.76 -10.51
C ALA A 10 5.63 -0.32 -10.05
N LEU A 11 4.99 0.06 -8.94
CA LEU A 11 5.43 1.24 -8.21
C LEU A 11 6.89 0.99 -7.87
N LEU A 12 7.83 1.63 -8.59
CA LEU A 12 9.25 1.75 -8.24
C LEU A 12 10.01 2.63 -9.25
N VAL A 13 10.15 3.90 -8.88
CA VAL A 13 11.41 4.64 -8.79
C VAL A 13 12.53 4.19 -9.75
N LEU A 14 12.58 4.79 -10.95
CA LEU A 14 13.85 4.91 -11.66
C LEU A 14 14.62 6.12 -11.14
N GLY A 15 15.59 5.85 -10.27
CA GLY A 15 16.65 6.79 -9.93
C GLY A 15 17.52 7.11 -11.15
N THR A 16 17.63 8.39 -11.51
CA THR A 16 18.64 8.82 -12.48
C THR A 16 20.02 8.93 -11.82
N VAL A 17 21.00 8.30 -12.45
CA VAL A 17 22.43 8.24 -12.08
C VAL A 17 23.06 9.63 -11.91
N ALA A 18 23.50 9.98 -10.69
CA ALA A 18 24.75 10.74 -10.45
C ALA A 18 25.19 10.81 -8.96
N ALA A 19 26.45 10.37 -8.73
CA ALA A 19 27.41 10.82 -7.69
C ALA A 19 27.55 10.06 -6.33
N PHE A 20 28.39 9.01 -6.36
CA PHE A 20 29.64 8.84 -5.59
C PHE A 20 29.75 9.29 -4.09
N LEU A 21 29.91 8.28 -3.22
CA LEU A 21 30.86 8.12 -2.08
C LEU A 21 30.83 9.10 -0.88
N TYR A 22 30.39 8.61 0.30
CA TYR A 22 31.23 8.61 1.52
C TYR A 22 30.73 7.62 2.61
N THR A 23 31.69 7.09 3.35
CA THR A 23 31.71 5.87 4.17
C THR A 23 31.13 5.95 5.60
N GLN A 24 30.52 4.83 6.02
CA GLN A 24 30.49 4.12 7.34
C GLN A 24 30.70 4.85 8.69
N LEU A 25 29.92 4.43 9.72
CA LEU A 25 30.36 3.84 11.03
C LEU A 25 29.19 3.85 12.06
N ASN A 26 28.63 2.68 12.47
CA ASN A 26 28.88 1.92 13.73
C ASN A 26 27.70 1.98 14.76
N PRO A 27 27.59 1.07 15.77
CA PRO A 27 26.35 0.35 16.09
C PRO A 27 25.89 0.44 17.58
N GLN A 28 24.81 -0.30 17.90
CA GLN A 28 24.36 -0.76 19.24
C GLN A 28 23.67 0.26 20.18
N VAL A 29 22.39 0.02 20.51
CA VAL A 29 21.86 0.17 21.88
C VAL A 29 20.80 -0.91 22.17
N SER A 30 20.98 -1.56 23.31
CA SER A 30 20.25 -2.69 23.87
C SER A 30 18.96 -2.34 24.64
N LEU A 31 18.07 -3.32 24.72
CA LEU A 31 16.87 -3.42 25.57
C LEU A 31 17.15 -3.21 27.06
N ASN A 32 16.21 -2.56 27.77
CA ASN A 32 16.02 -2.71 29.22
C ASN A 32 14.53 -2.62 29.56
N GLN A 33 14.02 -3.69 30.18
CA GLN A 33 12.68 -3.80 30.75
C GLN A 33 12.81 -3.76 32.28
N VAL A 34 12.05 -2.90 32.96
CA VAL A 34 11.80 -3.00 34.41
C VAL A 34 10.34 -2.58 34.65
N GLY A 35 9.56 -3.48 35.25
CA GLY A 35 8.14 -3.26 35.55
C GLY A 35 7.89 -2.37 36.76
N ASN A 36 6.62 -2.02 36.97
CA ASN A 36 6.09 -1.64 38.28
C ASN A 36 4.56 -1.83 38.29
N GLN A 37 4.09 -2.73 39.16
CA GLN A 37 2.71 -2.78 39.63
C GLN A 37 2.53 -1.75 40.76
N LEU A 38 1.35 -1.12 40.82
CA LEU A 38 0.84 -0.46 42.03
C LEU A 38 -0.63 -0.86 42.23
N TYR A 39 -0.94 -1.37 43.42
CA TYR A 39 -2.29 -1.60 43.93
C TYR A 39 -2.65 -0.44 44.88
N VAL A 40 -3.90 0.00 44.87
CA VAL A 40 -4.46 0.90 45.90
C VAL A 40 -5.75 0.28 46.45
N TYR A 41 -5.75 0.02 47.76
CA TYR A 41 -6.93 -0.27 48.58
C TYR A 41 -7.36 1.02 49.28
N ASP A 42 -8.67 1.22 49.48
CA ASP A 42 -9.19 2.20 50.43
C ASP A 42 -10.10 1.51 51.45
N GLU A 43 -9.86 1.83 52.73
CA GLU A 43 -10.44 1.26 53.93
C GLU A 43 -11.08 2.40 54.76
N ASN A 44 -12.21 2.10 55.41
CA ASN A 44 -12.93 2.84 56.47
C ASN A 44 -14.14 3.69 56.00
N THR A 45 -15.39 3.29 56.32
CA THR A 45 -16.11 3.28 57.62
C THR A 45 -16.37 4.66 58.24
N ASN A 46 -17.58 5.18 58.08
CA ASN A 46 -18.33 5.69 59.23
C ASN A 46 -19.85 5.80 58.98
N THR A 47 -20.57 5.60 60.09
CA THR A 47 -22.00 5.38 60.24
C THR A 47 -22.80 6.64 60.51
N GLY A 48 -24.00 6.74 59.93
CA GLY A 48 -25.14 7.47 60.50
C GLY A 48 -25.74 8.57 59.63
N ASP A 49 -26.73 8.24 58.80
CA ASP A 49 -28.11 8.75 58.98
C ASP A 49 -29.11 8.00 58.09
N SER A 50 -30.34 7.91 58.57
CA SER A 50 -31.42 7.07 58.08
C SER A 50 -32.26 7.72 56.96
N ALA A 51 -32.56 6.97 55.89
CA ALA A 51 -33.84 7.05 55.17
C ALA A 51 -33.89 5.98 54.05
N PHE A 52 -34.71 4.94 54.26
CA PHE A 52 -35.25 4.15 53.17
C PHE A 52 -36.07 5.06 52.25
N SER A 53 -35.71 5.18 50.98
CA SER A 53 -36.65 5.29 49.87
C SER A 53 -35.93 5.43 48.51
N ASN A 54 -36.26 4.49 47.63
CA ASN A 54 -36.36 4.62 46.18
C ASN A 54 -35.17 4.32 45.25
N LYS A 55 -35.49 3.33 44.41
CA LYS A 55 -35.07 3.09 43.02
C LYS A 55 -33.71 2.43 42.83
N ILE A 56 -33.76 1.10 42.76
CA ILE A 56 -32.90 0.36 41.84
C ILE A 56 -33.35 0.78 40.43
N THR A 57 -32.72 1.84 39.91
CA THR A 57 -32.63 1.99 38.47
C THR A 57 -31.61 0.99 38.01
N SER A 58 -32.06 -0.06 37.31
CA SER A 58 -31.18 -0.83 36.44
C SER A 58 -30.35 0.17 35.63
N PRO A 59 -29.02 0.04 35.57
CA PRO A 59 -28.25 0.85 34.64
C PRO A 59 -28.85 0.58 33.26
N THR A 60 -29.39 1.64 32.65
CA THR A 60 -29.61 1.69 31.21
C THR A 60 -28.33 1.16 30.57
N PRO A 61 -28.38 0.22 29.62
CA PRO A 61 -27.19 -0.20 28.91
C PRO A 61 -26.59 1.07 28.33
N SER A 62 -25.42 1.47 28.85
CA SER A 62 -24.60 2.48 28.23
C SER A 62 -24.35 1.94 26.83
N VAL A 63 -24.96 2.61 25.85
CA VAL A 63 -24.58 2.45 24.45
C VAL A 63 -23.12 2.82 24.42
N THR A 64 -22.24 1.83 24.45
CA THR A 64 -20.87 1.99 23.99
C THR A 64 -21.02 2.38 22.53
N VAL A 65 -20.95 3.68 22.26
CA VAL A 65 -20.61 4.17 20.95
C VAL A 65 -19.32 3.43 20.62
N ASN A 66 -19.36 2.50 19.67
CA ASN A 66 -18.15 1.90 19.14
C ASN A 66 -17.34 3.08 18.61
N GLU A 67 -16.34 3.53 19.37
CA GLU A 67 -15.35 4.46 18.85
C GLU A 67 -14.78 3.79 17.62
N GLU A 68 -15.00 4.43 16.46
CA GLU A 68 -14.44 3.98 15.20
C GLU A 68 -12.93 3.88 15.41
N LYS A 69 -12.41 2.65 15.35
CA LYS A 69 -11.00 2.39 15.62
C LYS A 69 -10.20 3.06 14.49
N VAL A 70 -9.52 4.15 14.84
CA VAL A 70 -8.66 4.89 13.92
C VAL A 70 -7.33 4.15 13.77
N VAL A 71 -6.87 4.00 12.54
CA VAL A 71 -5.54 3.48 12.23
C VAL A 71 -4.59 4.67 12.10
N ASP A 72 -3.62 4.77 13.03
CA ASP A 72 -2.61 5.83 13.02
C ASP A 72 -1.40 5.41 12.17
N PRO A 73 -1.11 6.07 11.03
CA PRO A 73 0.05 5.76 10.20
C PRO A 73 1.40 5.81 10.95
N ALA A 74 1.52 6.64 12.00
CA ALA A 74 2.74 6.77 12.77
C ALA A 74 2.88 5.70 13.86
N ASN A 75 1.78 5.04 14.23
CA ASN A 75 1.74 4.04 15.29
C ASN A 75 0.69 2.96 14.96
N LEU A 76 1.02 2.12 13.97
CA LEU A 76 0.15 1.04 13.53
C LEU A 76 -0.02 0.00 14.65
N ASP A 77 -1.26 -0.23 15.07
CA ASP A 77 -1.62 -1.38 15.89
C ASP A 77 -1.90 -2.59 14.98
N PRO A 78 -1.08 -3.66 15.03
CA PRO A 78 -1.27 -4.82 14.18
C PRO A 78 -2.62 -5.53 14.35
N ALA A 79 -3.31 -5.34 15.49
CA ALA A 79 -4.64 -5.89 15.71
C ALA A 79 -5.74 -5.21 14.88
N LEU A 80 -5.42 -4.10 14.21
CA LEU A 80 -6.32 -3.38 13.31
C LEU A 80 -6.20 -3.84 11.85
N PHE A 81 -5.42 -4.87 11.57
CA PHE A 81 -5.26 -5.43 10.23
C PHE A 81 -5.92 -6.79 10.10
N VAL A 82 -6.53 -7.03 8.94
CA VAL A 82 -7.18 -8.29 8.58
C VAL A 82 -6.33 -9.07 7.61
N MET A 83 -6.56 -10.39 7.54
CA MET A 83 -5.77 -11.26 6.69
C MET A 83 -6.11 -11.06 5.21
N ASP A 84 -7.39 -11.01 4.86
CA ASP A 84 -7.82 -10.98 3.47
C ASP A 84 -7.98 -9.54 2.97
N ILE A 85 -7.49 -9.28 1.76
CA ILE A 85 -7.64 -7.98 1.09
C ILE A 85 -8.85 -8.07 0.15
N THR A 86 -9.96 -7.49 0.60
CA THR A 86 -11.29 -7.52 -0.03
C THR A 86 -11.76 -6.16 -0.50
N ASN A 87 -10.87 -5.15 -0.52
CA ASN A 87 -11.17 -3.80 -0.98
C ASN A 87 -11.83 -3.83 -2.36
N LYS A 88 -12.89 -3.04 -2.56
CA LYS A 88 -13.68 -3.10 -3.79
C LYS A 88 -12.88 -2.85 -5.07
N TYR A 89 -11.84 -2.02 -5.02
CA TYR A 89 -11.00 -1.64 -6.16
C TYR A 89 -9.67 -2.42 -6.22
N LEU A 90 -9.31 -3.14 -5.16
CA LEU A 90 -8.13 -4.02 -5.09
C LEU A 90 -8.46 -5.29 -4.31
N LYS A 91 -9.01 -6.29 -5.00
CA LYS A 91 -9.36 -7.60 -4.43
C LYS A 91 -8.22 -8.56 -4.71
N LEU A 92 -7.63 -9.15 -3.67
CA LEU A 92 -6.45 -10.02 -3.79
C LEU A 92 -6.67 -11.41 -3.17
N PRO A 93 -7.65 -12.20 -3.67
CA PRO A 93 -7.74 -13.61 -3.27
C PRO A 93 -6.49 -14.39 -3.69
N VAL A 94 -6.11 -15.37 -2.88
CA VAL A 94 -5.00 -16.29 -3.20
C VAL A 94 -5.27 -17.03 -4.51
N GLY A 95 -4.25 -17.13 -5.36
CA GLY A 95 -4.32 -17.72 -6.70
C GLY A 95 -4.75 -16.74 -7.79
N ARG A 96 -5.04 -15.47 -7.43
CA ARG A 96 -5.30 -14.42 -8.41
C ARG A 96 -4.06 -14.13 -9.25
N LYS A 97 -4.32 -13.87 -10.52
CA LYS A 97 -3.37 -13.56 -11.57
C LYS A 97 -3.97 -12.51 -12.49
N LEU A 98 -3.22 -11.43 -12.71
CA LEU A 98 -3.60 -10.35 -13.62
C LEU A 98 -2.50 -10.21 -14.66
N ILE A 99 -2.89 -10.04 -15.93
CA ILE A 99 -1.95 -9.76 -17.02
C ILE A 99 -2.33 -8.41 -17.62
N TYR A 100 -1.34 -7.56 -17.80
CA TYR A 100 -1.47 -6.29 -18.49
C TYR A 100 -0.47 -6.22 -19.64
N GLU A 101 -0.84 -5.58 -20.74
CA GLU A 101 0.06 -5.37 -21.88
C GLU A 101 -0.23 -4.04 -22.58
N GLY A 102 0.84 -3.40 -23.07
CA GLY A 102 0.81 -2.13 -23.77
C GLY A 102 2.04 -1.94 -24.63
N GLN A 103 1.91 -1.24 -25.75
CA GLN A 103 3.08 -0.80 -26.51
C GLN A 103 3.58 0.49 -25.88
N THR A 104 4.84 0.48 -25.46
CA THR A 104 5.55 1.66 -24.97
C THR A 104 6.62 2.09 -25.97
N GLU A 105 7.27 3.21 -25.72
CA GLU A 105 8.43 3.67 -26.48
C GLU A 105 9.66 2.74 -26.37
N ASP A 106 9.74 1.96 -25.30
CA ASP A 106 10.80 0.97 -25.06
C ASP A 106 10.53 -0.40 -25.69
N GLY A 107 9.27 -0.78 -25.88
CA GLY A 107 8.91 -2.06 -26.47
C GLY A 107 7.49 -2.48 -26.12
N LEU A 108 7.16 -3.74 -26.43
CA LEU A 108 5.94 -4.34 -25.90
C LEU A 108 6.13 -4.64 -24.42
N GLU A 109 5.53 -3.84 -23.56
CA GLU A 109 5.51 -4.08 -22.13
C GLU A 109 4.42 -5.09 -21.78
N LYS A 110 4.77 -6.05 -20.93
CA LYS A 110 3.86 -7.01 -20.32
C LYS A 110 4.12 -7.03 -18.82
N VAL A 111 3.03 -7.03 -18.05
CA VAL A 111 3.09 -7.11 -16.60
C VAL A 111 2.24 -8.29 -16.12
N GLU A 112 2.80 -9.08 -15.21
CA GLU A 112 2.13 -10.22 -14.57
C GLU A 112 2.12 -10.04 -13.06
N ILE A 113 0.91 -9.91 -12.52
CA ILE A 113 0.67 -9.91 -11.09
C ILE A 113 0.22 -11.28 -10.65
N THR A 114 0.76 -11.80 -9.54
CA THR A 114 0.26 -13.02 -8.90
C THR A 114 0.16 -12.90 -7.39
N ILE A 115 -0.86 -13.55 -6.81
CA ILE A 115 -1.11 -13.59 -5.37
C ILE A 115 -0.87 -15.03 -4.86
N PRO A 116 0.37 -15.39 -4.49
CA PRO A 116 0.70 -16.77 -4.08
C PRO A 116 0.09 -17.17 -2.73
N GLY A 117 -0.27 -16.20 -1.89
CA GLY A 117 -0.76 -16.43 -0.52
C GLY A 117 0.35 -16.45 0.54
N ASP A 118 1.60 -16.26 0.12
CA ASP A 118 2.73 -16.01 1.02
C ASP A 118 2.53 -14.71 1.81
N ARG A 119 3.16 -14.62 2.98
CA ARG A 119 3.08 -13.45 3.86
C ARG A 119 4.42 -13.11 4.50
N LYS A 120 4.62 -11.82 4.77
CA LYS A 120 5.79 -11.30 5.50
C LYS A 120 5.32 -10.50 6.72
N LEU A 121 5.96 -10.74 7.86
CA LEU A 121 5.71 -9.96 9.06
C LEU A 121 6.55 -8.68 9.00
N ILE A 122 5.91 -7.52 8.88
CA ILE A 122 6.57 -6.21 8.82
C ILE A 122 5.96 -5.35 9.92
N ILE A 123 6.79 -4.82 10.83
CA ILE A 123 6.38 -4.03 12.00
C ILE A 123 5.19 -4.63 12.78
N GLY A 124 5.11 -5.97 12.84
CA GLY A 124 4.07 -6.72 13.55
C GLY A 124 2.82 -7.04 12.70
N VAL A 125 2.68 -6.49 11.50
CA VAL A 125 1.55 -6.73 10.59
C VAL A 125 1.86 -7.89 9.64
N ASN A 126 0.92 -8.82 9.47
CA ASN A 126 1.02 -9.91 8.49
C ASN A 126 0.62 -9.42 7.09
N THR A 127 1.60 -8.96 6.32
CA THR A 127 1.41 -8.46 4.97
C THR A 127 1.31 -9.61 3.96
N LEU A 128 0.38 -9.52 3.02
CA LEU A 128 0.23 -10.40 1.86
C LEU A 128 1.30 -10.04 0.82
N VAL A 129 1.96 -11.06 0.28
CA VAL A 129 2.89 -10.89 -0.84
C VAL A 129 2.09 -10.74 -2.13
N TYR A 130 2.27 -9.61 -2.79
CA TYR A 130 1.81 -9.32 -4.14
C TYR A 130 3.06 -9.37 -5.03
N VAL A 131 3.08 -10.29 -6.00
CA VAL A 131 4.25 -10.47 -6.87
C VAL A 131 3.97 -9.79 -8.20
N ASP A 132 4.77 -8.77 -8.50
CA ASP A 132 4.80 -8.09 -9.79
C ASP A 132 6.01 -8.56 -10.61
N LYS A 133 5.82 -8.72 -11.91
CA LYS A 133 6.89 -8.99 -12.87
C LYS A 133 6.63 -8.21 -14.13
N VAL A 134 7.67 -7.56 -14.62
CA VAL A 134 7.61 -6.74 -15.82
C VAL A 134 8.56 -7.28 -16.88
N TRP A 135 8.05 -7.36 -18.11
CA TRP A 135 8.81 -7.72 -19.30
C TRP A 135 8.69 -6.64 -20.36
N VAL A 136 9.79 -6.37 -21.05
CA VAL A 136 9.81 -5.54 -22.28
C VAL A 136 10.35 -6.40 -23.42
N ASP A 137 9.61 -6.50 -24.51
CA ASP A 137 9.96 -7.35 -25.67
C ASP A 137 10.32 -8.81 -25.28
N ALA A 138 9.59 -9.32 -24.29
CA ALA A 138 9.76 -10.65 -23.67
C ALA A 138 11.04 -10.86 -22.84
N GLU A 139 11.83 -9.82 -22.60
CA GLU A 139 12.92 -9.83 -21.63
C GLU A 139 12.41 -9.43 -20.24
N LEU A 140 12.73 -10.21 -19.21
CA LEU A 140 12.39 -9.85 -17.83
C LEU A 140 13.28 -8.70 -17.42
N VAL A 141 12.68 -7.59 -17.02
CA VAL A 141 13.40 -6.38 -16.60
C VAL A 141 13.24 -6.13 -15.10
N GLU A 142 12.16 -6.60 -14.48
CA GLU A 142 11.93 -6.46 -13.04
C GLU A 142 11.10 -7.62 -12.47
N SER A 143 11.41 -8.01 -11.23
CA SER A 143 10.55 -8.84 -10.39
C SER A 143 10.47 -8.26 -8.98
N THR A 144 9.26 -7.92 -8.55
CA THR A 144 9.02 -7.23 -7.28
C THR A 144 8.09 -8.05 -6.39
N LYS A 145 8.32 -7.96 -5.07
CA LYS A 145 7.43 -8.50 -4.03
C LYS A 145 6.96 -7.36 -3.15
N ASP A 146 5.79 -6.85 -3.46
CA ASP A 146 5.09 -5.85 -2.68
C ASP A 146 4.42 -6.48 -1.45
N TYR A 147 4.40 -5.73 -0.34
CA TYR A 147 3.86 -6.16 0.94
C TYR A 147 2.62 -5.37 1.32
N LEU A 148 1.43 -5.97 1.17
CA LEU A 148 0.15 -5.29 1.36
C LEU A 148 -0.62 -5.81 2.56
N ALA A 149 -1.33 -4.95 3.27
CA ALA A 149 -2.31 -5.39 4.28
C ALA A 149 -3.55 -4.50 4.27
N GLN A 150 -4.71 -5.08 4.57
CA GLN A 150 -5.94 -4.32 4.71
C GLN A 150 -6.23 -4.05 6.18
N ASP A 151 -6.59 -2.81 6.50
CA ASP A 151 -7.09 -2.48 7.84
C ASP A 151 -8.57 -2.85 8.03
N ILE A 152 -9.05 -2.80 9.26
CA ILE A 152 -10.46 -3.07 9.61
C ILE A 152 -11.46 -2.09 8.99
N ASN A 153 -11.00 -0.94 8.48
CA ASN A 153 -11.84 0.05 7.80
C ASN A 153 -11.90 -0.20 6.29
N GLY A 154 -11.09 -1.14 5.77
CA GLY A 154 -11.04 -1.54 4.37
C GLY A 154 -10.00 -0.81 3.53
N ASN A 155 -9.13 0.02 4.13
CA ASN A 155 -8.03 0.62 3.40
C ASN A 155 -6.93 -0.42 3.20
N VAL A 156 -6.33 -0.44 2.01
CA VAL A 156 -5.17 -1.26 1.70
C VAL A 156 -3.92 -0.42 1.87
N TRP A 157 -3.04 -0.87 2.72
CA TRP A 157 -1.77 -0.25 3.08
C TRP A 157 -0.62 -0.93 2.36
N TYR A 158 0.40 -0.13 2.03
CA TYR A 158 1.64 -0.59 1.42
C TYR A 158 2.80 -0.51 2.42
N PHE A 159 3.43 -1.65 2.70
CA PHE A 159 4.50 -1.78 3.70
C PHE A 159 5.91 -1.87 3.10
N GLY A 160 6.02 -1.78 1.78
CA GLY A 160 7.28 -1.81 1.03
C GLY A 160 7.43 -3.03 0.15
N GLU A 161 8.64 -3.23 -0.33
CA GLU A 161 8.98 -4.16 -1.39
C GLU A 161 10.41 -4.69 -1.33
N ASP A 162 10.56 -5.92 -1.83
CA ASP A 162 11.85 -6.41 -2.30
C ASP A 162 11.86 -6.38 -3.84
N VAL A 163 12.95 -5.91 -4.44
CA VAL A 163 13.07 -5.63 -5.88
C VAL A 163 14.25 -6.39 -6.46
N ASP A 164 14.06 -7.01 -7.61
CA ASP A 164 15.12 -7.57 -8.43
C ASP A 164 15.06 -6.95 -9.83
N ASN A 165 16.03 -6.08 -10.15
CA ASN A 165 16.17 -5.46 -11.47
C ASN A 165 17.09 -6.30 -12.36
N TYR A 166 16.73 -6.46 -13.64
CA TYR A 166 17.45 -7.30 -14.59
C TYR A 166 17.91 -6.49 -15.81
N GLU A 167 19.09 -6.82 -16.33
CA GLU A 167 19.64 -6.29 -17.58
C GLU A 167 20.35 -7.42 -18.33
N ASP A 168 20.03 -7.65 -19.60
CA ASP A 168 20.54 -8.74 -20.42
C ASP A 168 20.33 -10.13 -19.76
N GLY A 169 19.20 -10.30 -19.07
CA GLY A 169 18.84 -11.51 -18.32
C GLY A 169 19.68 -11.78 -17.07
N VAL A 170 20.45 -10.80 -16.58
CA VAL A 170 21.26 -10.90 -15.36
C VAL A 170 20.72 -9.96 -14.28
N LEU A 171 20.68 -10.42 -13.03
CA LEU A 171 20.36 -9.56 -11.88
C LEU A 171 21.38 -8.42 -11.80
N LYS A 172 20.89 -7.19 -11.91
CA LYS A 172 21.67 -5.97 -11.93
C LYS A 172 21.82 -5.40 -10.52
N ASP A 173 20.70 -5.15 -9.85
CA ASP A 173 20.62 -4.55 -8.52
C ASP A 173 19.24 -4.79 -7.87
N HIS A 174 19.06 -4.16 -6.71
CA HIS A 174 17.82 -4.15 -5.93
C HIS A 174 17.38 -2.69 -5.66
N GLU A 175 17.69 -1.77 -6.57
CA GLU A 175 17.37 -0.36 -6.39
C GLU A 175 15.86 -0.17 -6.17
N GLY A 176 15.55 0.77 -5.27
CA GLY A 176 14.19 1.08 -4.85
C GLY A 176 13.61 0.17 -3.75
N ALA A 177 14.21 -0.99 -3.45
CA ALA A 177 13.72 -1.83 -2.34
C ALA A 177 13.68 -1.10 -0.98
N TRP A 178 12.54 -1.18 -0.29
CA TRP A 178 12.33 -0.57 1.02
C TRP A 178 11.35 -1.37 1.88
N LEU A 179 11.43 -1.22 3.20
CA LEU A 179 10.48 -1.83 4.14
C LEU A 179 10.11 -0.85 5.23
N ALA A 180 8.81 -0.76 5.53
CA ALA A 180 8.30 0.03 6.64
C ALA A 180 9.04 -0.30 7.95
N GLY A 181 9.42 0.74 8.70
CA GLY A 181 10.18 0.63 9.94
C GLY A 181 11.70 0.48 9.77
N VAL A 182 12.21 0.39 8.54
CA VAL A 182 13.65 0.38 8.24
C VAL A 182 14.08 1.77 7.77
N ASN A 183 15.17 2.30 8.31
CA ASN A 183 15.75 3.60 7.90
C ASN A 183 14.76 4.79 7.89
N GLY A 184 13.72 4.74 8.74
CA GLY A 184 12.69 5.78 8.81
C GLY A 184 11.60 5.67 7.74
N ALA A 185 11.59 4.61 6.93
CA ALA A 185 10.53 4.37 5.97
C ALA A 185 9.18 4.10 6.67
N GLN A 186 8.10 4.61 6.09
CA GLN A 186 6.75 4.56 6.61
C GLN A 186 5.81 3.92 5.59
N PRO A 187 4.86 3.09 6.04
CA PRO A 187 3.85 2.56 5.15
C PRO A 187 2.88 3.67 4.73
N GLY A 188 2.35 3.57 3.51
CA GLY A 188 1.32 4.47 2.99
C GLY A 188 0.03 3.74 2.63
N ILE A 189 -0.91 4.48 2.04
CA ILE A 189 -2.19 3.93 1.58
C ILE A 189 -2.07 3.63 0.09
N TRP A 190 -2.20 2.35 -0.30
CA TRP A 190 -2.28 1.98 -1.71
C TRP A 190 -3.65 2.37 -2.27
N ILE A 191 -4.73 1.89 -1.64
CA ILE A 191 -6.13 2.18 -2.02
C ILE A 191 -6.97 2.38 -0.77
N LYS A 192 -7.80 3.43 -0.72
CA LYS A 192 -8.76 3.64 0.36
C LYS A 192 -9.99 2.75 0.21
N ALA A 193 -10.65 2.45 1.33
CA ALA A 193 -11.94 1.76 1.33
C ALA A 193 -13.00 2.52 0.50
N GLU A 194 -12.98 3.85 0.64
CA GLU A 194 -13.84 4.78 -0.07
C GLU A 194 -13.00 5.89 -0.67
N GLU A 195 -12.83 5.86 -1.99
CA GLU A 195 -12.15 6.92 -2.73
C GLU A 195 -13.06 8.12 -2.94
N LYS A 196 -12.55 9.32 -2.65
CA LYS A 196 -13.27 10.59 -2.76
C LYS A 196 -12.48 11.56 -3.61
N VAL A 197 -13.15 12.24 -4.53
CA VAL A 197 -12.50 13.22 -5.41
C VAL A 197 -11.80 14.30 -4.58
N GLY A 198 -10.55 14.59 -4.92
CA GLY A 198 -9.70 15.56 -4.22
C GLY A 198 -8.92 14.98 -3.03
N ASP A 199 -9.17 13.73 -2.64
CA ASP A 199 -8.32 13.07 -1.65
C ASP A 199 -6.90 12.95 -2.18
N LYS A 200 -5.93 13.34 -1.34
CA LYS A 200 -4.50 13.17 -1.59
C LYS A 200 -3.86 12.37 -0.47
N TYR A 201 -3.01 11.42 -0.82
CA TYR A 201 -2.31 10.59 0.16
C TYR A 201 -1.01 10.04 -0.44
N ARG A 202 -0.09 9.66 0.44
CA ARG A 202 1.11 8.92 0.06
C ARG A 202 0.77 7.44 -0.06
N GLN A 203 1.28 6.81 -1.11
CA GLN A 203 1.29 5.36 -1.25
C GLN A 203 2.45 4.76 -0.46
N GLU A 204 3.54 5.51 -0.33
CA GLU A 204 4.76 5.07 0.32
C GLU A 204 5.62 6.25 0.79
N TYR A 205 6.57 5.95 1.68
CA TYR A 205 7.60 6.90 2.05
C TYR A 205 8.85 6.20 2.57
N ALA A 206 9.89 6.17 1.74
CA ALA A 206 11.27 5.90 2.08
C ALA A 206 12.11 7.02 1.46
N LYS A 207 12.67 7.89 2.30
CA LYS A 207 13.32 9.12 1.85
C LYS A 207 14.39 8.84 0.78
N ASP A 208 14.32 9.57 -0.34
CA ASP A 208 15.21 9.47 -1.50
C ASP A 208 15.23 8.07 -2.16
N VAL A 209 14.30 7.18 -1.78
CA VAL A 209 14.20 5.79 -2.26
C VAL A 209 12.84 5.53 -2.88
N ALA A 210 11.73 5.94 -2.26
CA ALA A 210 10.36 5.63 -2.67
C ALA A 210 9.41 6.68 -2.05
N GLU A 211 8.76 7.53 -2.84
CA GLU A 211 7.97 8.66 -2.32
C GLU A 211 6.64 8.90 -3.07
N ASP A 212 6.07 7.83 -3.61
CA ASP A 212 4.90 7.90 -4.46
C ASP A 212 3.66 8.43 -3.73
N SER A 213 2.92 9.27 -4.44
CA SER A 213 1.75 9.98 -3.96
C SER A 213 0.64 9.94 -5.00
N ARG A 214 -0.60 10.05 -4.51
CA ARG A 214 -1.79 9.94 -5.32
C ARG A 214 -2.81 11.03 -5.00
N GLU A 215 -3.55 11.43 -6.02
CA GLU A 215 -4.76 12.25 -5.96
C GLU A 215 -5.91 11.54 -6.66
N ILE A 216 -7.08 11.55 -6.04
CA ILE A 216 -8.29 11.02 -6.68
C ILE A 216 -8.91 12.10 -7.57
N LEU A 217 -8.82 11.91 -8.88
CA LEU A 217 -9.35 12.86 -9.85
C LEU A 217 -10.84 12.66 -10.11
N ALA A 218 -11.31 11.41 -10.15
CA ALA A 218 -12.70 11.12 -10.44
C ALA A 218 -13.12 9.75 -9.88
N VAL A 219 -14.41 9.63 -9.56
CA VAL A 219 -15.06 8.37 -9.14
C VAL A 219 -16.27 8.10 -10.04
N ASN A 220 -16.85 6.89 -9.95
CA ASN A 220 -18.00 6.47 -10.76
C ASN A 220 -17.75 6.61 -12.28
N GLN A 221 -16.50 6.43 -12.71
CA GLN A 221 -16.13 6.54 -14.12
C GLN A 221 -16.56 5.29 -14.89
N LYS A 222 -16.74 5.49 -16.20
CA LYS A 222 -16.92 4.42 -17.17
C LYS A 222 -15.67 4.30 -18.02
N VAL A 223 -15.00 3.14 -17.97
CA VAL A 223 -13.73 2.89 -18.65
C VAL A 223 -13.90 1.76 -19.65
N THR A 224 -13.38 1.93 -20.87
CA THR A 224 -13.40 0.89 -21.91
C THR A 224 -11.98 0.52 -22.27
N ILE A 225 -11.71 -0.78 -22.27
CA ILE A 225 -10.45 -1.40 -22.69
C ILE A 225 -10.75 -2.56 -23.64
N GLY A 226 -9.73 -3.24 -24.14
CA GLY A 226 -9.89 -4.39 -25.03
C GLY A 226 -10.82 -5.52 -24.53
N LEU A 227 -10.95 -5.69 -23.21
CA LEU A 227 -11.80 -6.73 -22.60
C LEU A 227 -13.28 -6.35 -22.46
N GLY A 228 -13.61 -5.06 -22.59
CA GLY A 228 -14.97 -4.58 -22.43
C GLY A 228 -15.04 -3.22 -21.76
N THR A 229 -16.21 -2.92 -21.24
CA THR A 229 -16.52 -1.64 -20.61
C THR A 229 -16.93 -1.87 -19.16
N TYR A 230 -16.23 -1.18 -18.26
CA TYR A 230 -16.41 -1.27 -16.82
C TYR A 230 -17.00 0.04 -16.29
N ASN A 231 -17.89 -0.07 -15.32
CA ASN A 231 -18.44 1.05 -14.57
C ASN A 231 -17.84 1.04 -13.16
N ASP A 232 -18.19 2.07 -12.37
CA ASP A 232 -17.69 2.23 -11.01
C ASP A 232 -16.16 2.13 -10.95
N CYS A 233 -15.52 2.94 -11.79
CA CYS A 233 -14.08 3.09 -11.81
C CYS A 233 -13.63 4.37 -11.11
N VAL A 234 -12.47 4.32 -10.49
CA VAL A 234 -11.75 5.46 -9.91
C VAL A 234 -10.62 5.81 -10.85
N LYS A 235 -10.52 7.10 -11.19
CA LYS A 235 -9.38 7.67 -11.88
C LYS A 235 -8.49 8.37 -10.86
N THR A 236 -7.22 8.02 -10.86
CA THR A 236 -6.20 8.63 -10.01
C THR A 236 -5.24 9.45 -10.84
N TYR A 237 -4.51 10.35 -10.18
CA TYR A 237 -3.28 10.96 -10.65
C TYR A 237 -2.19 10.57 -9.67
N ASP A 238 -1.19 9.87 -10.16
CA ASP A 238 -0.09 9.33 -9.36
C ASP A 238 1.20 10.04 -9.77
N TRP A 239 2.05 10.38 -8.80
CA TRP A 239 3.31 11.07 -9.03
C TRP A 239 4.33 10.80 -7.92
N THR A 240 5.60 11.11 -8.19
CA THR A 240 6.67 11.09 -7.20
C THR A 240 7.48 12.39 -7.23
N PRO A 241 7.96 12.90 -6.08
CA PRO A 241 8.91 14.02 -6.07
C PRO A 241 10.30 13.62 -6.57
N LEU A 242 10.60 12.31 -6.67
CA LEU A 242 11.91 11.80 -7.08
C LEU A 242 12.14 11.90 -8.59
N ASP A 243 11.06 11.85 -9.38
CA ASP A 243 11.07 12.05 -10.82
C ASP A 243 9.89 12.93 -11.28
N PRO A 244 10.15 14.17 -11.72
CA PRO A 244 9.12 15.07 -12.24
C PRO A 244 8.41 14.60 -13.51
N GLU A 245 8.96 13.64 -14.25
CA GLU A 245 8.35 13.07 -15.47
C GLU A 245 7.46 11.86 -15.16
N ALA A 246 7.61 11.25 -13.98
CA ALA A 246 6.79 10.14 -13.48
C ALA A 246 5.39 10.60 -13.06
N ASN A 247 4.47 10.64 -14.02
CA ASN A 247 3.10 11.11 -13.81
C ASN A 247 2.12 10.25 -14.57
N GLU A 248 1.10 9.75 -13.89
CA GLU A 248 0.24 8.70 -14.43
C GLU A 248 -1.23 8.95 -14.14
N HIS A 249 -2.09 8.51 -15.07
CA HIS A 249 -3.48 8.24 -14.74
C HIS A 249 -3.73 6.74 -14.64
N LYS A 250 -4.09 6.27 -13.45
CA LYS A 250 -4.51 4.89 -13.22
C LYS A 250 -6.03 4.79 -13.08
N PHE A 251 -6.59 3.69 -13.57
CA PHE A 251 -8.02 3.41 -13.55
C PHE A 251 -8.29 2.07 -12.86
N TYR A 252 -8.80 2.13 -11.64
CA TYR A 252 -9.21 0.94 -10.88
C TYR A 252 -10.73 0.76 -10.96
N CYS A 253 -11.22 -0.43 -11.27
CA CYS A 253 -12.66 -0.67 -11.45
C CYS A 253 -13.16 -1.76 -10.50
N SER A 254 -14.29 -1.51 -9.84
CA SER A 254 -14.79 -2.42 -8.78
C SER A 254 -15.30 -3.77 -9.30
N GLU A 255 -15.81 -3.79 -10.53
CA GLU A 255 -16.27 -4.99 -11.23
C GLU A 255 -15.12 -6.01 -11.38
N VAL A 256 -13.91 -5.54 -11.68
CA VAL A 256 -12.71 -6.37 -11.72
C VAL A 256 -12.12 -6.52 -10.31
N GLY A 257 -12.11 -5.44 -9.52
CA GLY A 257 -11.36 -5.37 -8.27
C GLY A 257 -9.86 -5.26 -8.50
N ALA A 258 -9.45 -4.53 -9.54
CA ALA A 258 -8.05 -4.24 -9.86
C ALA A 258 -7.95 -3.02 -10.78
N LEU A 259 -6.70 -2.63 -11.08
CA LEU A 259 -6.37 -1.75 -12.20
C LEU A 259 -6.91 -2.37 -13.50
N VAL A 260 -7.41 -1.54 -14.41
CA VAL A 260 -7.80 -1.98 -15.76
C VAL A 260 -7.04 -1.24 -16.86
N LYS A 261 -6.56 -0.03 -16.55
CA LYS A 261 -5.85 0.83 -17.48
C LYS A 261 -4.91 1.76 -16.74
N GLU A 262 -3.77 1.98 -17.35
CA GLU A 262 -2.76 2.95 -16.98
C GLU A 262 -2.38 3.82 -18.17
N ILE A 263 -2.07 5.09 -17.93
CA ILE A 263 -1.63 6.04 -18.95
C ILE A 263 -0.50 6.88 -18.38
N ASP A 264 0.68 6.79 -18.97
CA ASP A 264 1.79 7.71 -18.76
C ASP A 264 1.44 9.08 -19.36
N LEU A 265 1.63 10.16 -18.63
CA LEU A 265 1.25 11.51 -19.07
C LEU A 265 2.34 12.27 -19.83
N THR A 266 3.57 11.75 -19.82
CA THR A 266 4.73 12.27 -20.54
C THR A 266 4.71 11.83 -22.00
N ASN A 267 4.51 10.54 -22.26
CA ASN A 267 4.56 9.95 -23.61
C ASN A 267 3.19 9.44 -24.12
N ASN A 268 2.16 9.38 -23.26
CA ASN A 268 0.83 8.85 -23.58
C ASN A 268 0.83 7.35 -23.94
N ASP A 269 1.86 6.62 -23.49
CA ASP A 269 1.87 5.18 -23.47
C ASP A 269 0.77 4.68 -22.54
N ASN A 270 0.20 3.54 -22.90
CA ASN A 270 -0.90 2.97 -22.14
C ASN A 270 -0.74 1.47 -22.05
N ILE A 271 -1.06 0.97 -20.87
CA ILE A 271 -1.09 -0.45 -20.58
C ILE A 271 -2.49 -0.80 -20.09
N GLU A 272 -3.04 -1.89 -20.61
CA GLU A 272 -4.41 -2.31 -20.30
C GLU A 272 -4.44 -3.76 -19.83
N LEU A 273 -5.38 -4.06 -18.94
CA LEU A 273 -5.65 -5.41 -18.48
C LEU A 273 -6.04 -6.31 -19.67
N LYS A 274 -5.34 -7.43 -19.81
CA LYS A 274 -5.60 -8.46 -20.83
C LYS A 274 -6.25 -9.71 -20.26
N SER A 275 -6.07 -10.00 -18.96
CA SER A 275 -6.81 -11.07 -18.30
C SER A 275 -6.81 -10.94 -16.78
N ALA A 276 -7.86 -11.42 -16.13
CA ALA A 276 -7.98 -11.58 -14.69
C ALA A 276 -8.71 -12.89 -14.36
N ASN A 277 -8.32 -13.57 -13.28
CA ASN A 277 -9.05 -14.73 -12.72
C ASN A 277 -9.54 -14.49 -11.28
#